data_AF-C4L8R3-F1
#
_entry.id   AF-C4L8R3-F1
#
_cell.length_a   1.000
_cell.length_b   1.000
_cell.length_c   1.000
_cell.angle_alpha   90.00
_cell.angle_beta   90.00
_cell.angle_gamma   90.00
#
_symmetry.space_group_name_H-M   'P 1'
#
loop_
_entity.id
_entity.type
_entity.pdbx_description
1 polymer ?
#
loop_
_entity_poly.entity_id
_entity_poly.type
_entity_poly.pdbx_seq_one_letter_code
_entity_poly.pdbx_strand_id
1 'polypeptide(L)'
;MARKNYFLSEKLIEQRIKDGRGQGYVEKYQPWLRVQDVPSDGRSHRIFSHKTKRIHHLLSDLELATFLLFDWSESVLDIREQFPLIRDDTRIIAQREGIKHPVTQGVDLVMTTDFLIDAKDPFPAQFAVQVKYQESFKDPRTIEKLDLERCYWQQKGIPWVTITEQDIDVQIRKNIEWLYSVKIDDITSTKQISETMAFLPAAVARFSEFSVIDACKHIDLAYELELGQSLRDLRLLMANRLAVFDIRKPVHQLKIADIKFMQLNGMEPFLYVENQ
;
A
#
# COMPACT_ATOMS: atom_id res chain seq x y z
N MET A 1 -3.72 -0.75 -26.75
CA MET A 1 -3.87 -2.16 -26.36
C MET A 1 -5.27 -2.36 -25.79
N ALA A 2 -5.98 -3.41 -26.21
CA ALA A 2 -7.33 -3.68 -25.73
C ALA A 2 -7.35 -3.88 -24.21
N ARG A 3 -8.28 -3.21 -23.51
CA ARG A 3 -8.53 -3.39 -22.08
C ARG A 3 -8.79 -4.88 -21.82
N LYS A 4 -7.92 -5.57 -21.08
CA LYS A 4 -8.31 -6.83 -20.46
C LYS A 4 -9.40 -6.46 -19.46
N ASN A 5 -10.64 -6.82 -19.71
CA ASN A 5 -11.68 -6.64 -18.68
C ASN A 5 -11.35 -7.60 -17.52
N TYR A 6 -11.47 -7.11 -16.29
CA TYR A 6 -11.43 -7.97 -15.11
C TYR A 6 -12.48 -9.07 -15.27
N PHE A 7 -12.01 -10.30 -15.50
CA PHE A 7 -12.86 -11.47 -15.69
C PHE A 7 -12.85 -12.28 -14.42
N LEU A 8 -14.02 -12.41 -13.81
CA LEU A 8 -14.23 -13.23 -12.63
C LEU A 8 -15.32 -14.26 -12.97
N SER A 9 -14.94 -15.53 -13.00
CA SER A 9 -15.88 -16.65 -13.15
C SER A 9 -16.19 -17.26 -11.79
N GLU A 10 -17.30 -17.99 -11.67
CA GLU A 10 -17.65 -18.73 -10.44
C GLU A 10 -16.52 -19.67 -10.02
N LYS A 11 -15.92 -20.39 -10.98
CA LYS A 11 -14.78 -21.27 -10.73
C LYS A 11 -13.58 -20.53 -10.14
N LEU A 12 -13.30 -19.31 -10.60
CA LEU A 12 -12.20 -18.51 -10.07
C LEU A 12 -12.52 -17.99 -8.66
N ILE A 13 -13.77 -17.64 -8.38
CA ILE A 13 -14.22 -17.25 -7.03
C ILE A 13 -14.03 -18.42 -6.07
N GLU A 14 -14.53 -19.61 -6.43
CA GLU A 14 -14.36 -20.84 -5.63
C GLU A 14 -12.88 -21.17 -5.39
N GLN A 15 -12.04 -21.03 -6.41
CA GLN A 15 -10.61 -21.25 -6.28
C GLN A 15 -9.98 -20.27 -5.28
N ARG A 16 -10.28 -18.97 -5.39
CA ARG A 16 -9.75 -17.95 -4.47
C ARG A 16 -10.19 -18.20 -3.02
N ILE A 17 -11.41 -18.65 -2.81
CA ILE A 17 -11.91 -19.04 -1.48
C ILE A 17 -11.11 -20.24 -0.95
N LYS A 18 -10.88 -21.27 -1.79
CA LYS A 18 -10.07 -22.45 -1.43
C LYS A 18 -8.62 -22.08 -1.11
N ASP A 19 -8.06 -21.09 -1.82
CA ASP A 19 -6.71 -20.57 -1.58
C ASP A 19 -6.62 -19.72 -0.29
N GLY A 20 -7.74 -19.47 0.39
CA GLY A 20 -7.79 -18.70 1.63
C GLY A 20 -7.75 -17.19 1.43
N ARG A 21 -8.08 -16.67 0.23
CA ARG A 21 -8.16 -15.22 0.01
C ARG A 21 -9.26 -14.59 0.85
N GLY A 22 -8.95 -13.44 1.45
CA GLY A 22 -9.76 -12.75 2.45
C GLY A 22 -9.62 -13.29 3.87
N GLN A 23 -8.84 -14.36 4.08
CA GLN A 23 -8.65 -14.99 5.38
C GLN A 23 -7.25 -14.69 5.94
N GLY A 24 -7.11 -14.91 7.25
CA GLY A 24 -5.89 -14.64 7.99
C GLY A 24 -5.84 -13.22 8.57
N TYR A 25 -4.77 -12.97 9.31
CA TYR A 25 -4.47 -11.70 9.99
C TYR A 25 -2.97 -11.45 9.88
N VAL A 26 -2.58 -10.17 9.90
CA VAL A 26 -1.18 -9.73 9.93
C VAL A 26 -0.39 -10.40 8.79
N GLU A 27 0.63 -11.22 9.12
CA GLU A 27 1.51 -11.89 8.16
C GLU A 27 0.79 -12.94 7.31
N LYS A 28 -0.30 -13.51 7.83
CA LYS A 28 -1.03 -14.63 7.21
C LYS A 28 -2.21 -14.17 6.36
N TYR A 29 -2.53 -12.88 6.38
CA TYR A 29 -3.63 -12.36 5.60
C TYR A 29 -3.34 -12.43 4.10
N GLN A 30 -4.31 -12.88 3.32
CA GLN A 30 -4.23 -12.91 1.87
C GLN A 30 -5.30 -12.00 1.25
N PRO A 31 -4.93 -10.95 0.49
CA PRO A 31 -5.92 -10.04 -0.11
C PRO A 31 -6.75 -10.73 -1.18
N TRP A 32 -8.01 -10.30 -1.35
CA TRP A 32 -8.88 -10.82 -2.41
C TRP A 32 -8.37 -10.50 -3.80
N LEU A 33 -7.88 -9.27 -3.99
CA LEU A 33 -7.30 -8.78 -5.23
C LEU A 33 -5.79 -8.57 -5.04
N ARG A 34 -5.01 -9.07 -5.99
CA ARG A 34 -3.58 -8.77 -6.11
C ARG A 34 -3.36 -7.90 -7.36
N VAL A 35 -2.20 -7.26 -7.44
CA VAL A 35 -1.83 -6.37 -8.57
C VAL A 35 -1.98 -7.03 -9.95
N GLN A 36 -1.82 -8.35 -10.04
CA GLN A 36 -1.95 -9.12 -11.29
C GLN A 36 -3.40 -9.49 -11.64
N ASP A 37 -4.32 -9.41 -10.69
CA ASP A 37 -5.71 -9.84 -10.86
C ASP A 37 -6.53 -8.80 -11.61
N VAL A 38 -6.19 -7.52 -11.46
CA VAL A 38 -6.95 -6.41 -12.03
C VAL A 38 -6.14 -5.63 -13.06
N PRO A 39 -6.76 -5.12 -14.12
CA PRO A 39 -6.13 -4.14 -15.00
C PRO A 39 -6.01 -2.84 -14.20
N SER A 40 -4.80 -2.28 -14.09
CA SER A 40 -4.65 -0.98 -13.45
C SER A 40 -4.97 0.14 -14.43
N ASP A 41 -5.88 1.04 -14.05
CA ASP A 41 -6.06 2.32 -14.76
C ASP A 41 -4.91 3.31 -14.47
N GLY A 42 -4.06 2.99 -13.49
CA GLY A 42 -2.88 3.74 -13.08
C GLY A 42 -1.72 2.83 -12.64
N ARG A 43 -0.88 3.31 -11.70
CA ARG A 43 0.20 2.51 -11.10
C ARG A 43 -0.33 1.64 -9.98
N SER A 44 0.10 0.38 -9.95
CA SER A 44 -0.07 -0.54 -8.83
C SER A 44 1.25 -0.73 -8.09
N HIS A 45 1.17 -1.13 -6.82
CA HIS A 45 2.32 -1.21 -5.93
C HIS A 45 2.33 -2.53 -5.15
N ARG A 46 3.52 -3.12 -5.04
CA ARG A 46 3.83 -4.19 -4.09
C ARG A 46 4.76 -3.62 -3.05
N ILE A 47 4.31 -3.52 -1.81
CA ILE A 47 5.07 -2.82 -0.77
C ILE A 47 5.12 -3.63 0.52
N PHE A 48 6.32 -3.76 1.09
CA PHE A 48 6.49 -4.47 2.37
C PHE A 48 6.04 -3.60 3.55
N SER A 49 5.27 -4.19 4.44
CA SER A 49 4.92 -3.60 5.74
C SER A 49 5.78 -4.20 6.85
N HIS A 50 6.44 -3.33 7.61
CA HIS A 50 7.12 -3.75 8.84
C HIS A 50 6.14 -4.15 9.94
N LYS A 51 4.94 -3.60 9.90
CA LYS A 51 3.87 -3.85 10.87
C LYS A 51 3.26 -5.23 10.66
N THR A 52 2.91 -5.57 9.43
CA THR A 52 2.24 -6.84 9.12
C THR A 52 3.19 -7.93 8.62
N LYS A 53 4.47 -7.63 8.39
CA LYS A 53 5.51 -8.58 7.93
C LYS A 53 5.17 -9.29 6.62
N ARG A 54 4.43 -8.62 5.74
CA ARG A 54 4.09 -9.12 4.41
C ARG A 54 4.09 -8.02 3.36
N ILE A 55 4.03 -8.44 2.11
CA ILE A 55 3.84 -7.56 0.95
C ILE A 55 2.35 -7.26 0.81
N HIS A 56 2.02 -5.98 0.71
CA HIS A 56 0.68 -5.48 0.42
C HIS A 56 0.52 -5.25 -1.08
N HIS A 57 -0.69 -5.49 -1.59
CA HIS A 57 -1.06 -5.26 -2.98
C HIS A 57 -1.98 -4.06 -3.12
N LEU A 58 -1.43 -2.94 -3.60
CA LEU A 58 -2.15 -1.67 -3.72
C LEU A 58 -2.38 -1.37 -5.20
N LEU A 59 -3.60 -0.98 -5.55
CA LEU A 59 -4.07 -0.90 -6.94
C LEU A 59 -4.06 0.53 -7.48
N SER A 60 -3.67 1.51 -6.65
CA SER A 60 -3.55 2.92 -7.03
C SER A 60 -2.51 3.67 -6.17
N ASP A 61 -2.07 4.84 -6.65
CA ASP A 61 -1.22 5.75 -5.86
C ASP A 61 -1.95 6.29 -4.61
N LEU A 62 -3.27 6.44 -4.68
CA LEU A 62 -4.07 6.90 -3.54
C LEU A 62 -4.18 5.82 -2.45
N GLU A 63 -4.29 4.55 -2.85
CA GLU A 63 -4.15 3.42 -1.93
C GLU A 63 -2.75 3.36 -1.32
N LEU A 64 -1.69 3.60 -2.10
CA LEU A 64 -0.33 3.71 -1.58
C LEU A 64 -0.20 4.80 -0.53
N ALA A 65 -0.73 6.00 -0.78
CA ALA A 65 -0.69 7.10 0.17
C ALA A 65 -1.44 6.75 1.47
N THR A 66 -2.63 6.17 1.34
CA THR A 66 -3.47 5.75 2.46
C THR A 66 -2.79 4.67 3.29
N PHE A 67 -2.23 3.66 2.63
CA PHE A 67 -1.46 2.59 3.27
C PHE A 67 -0.28 3.13 4.05
N LEU A 68 0.54 4.02 3.46
CA LEU A 68 1.74 4.55 4.12
C LEU A 68 1.39 5.34 5.39
N LEU A 69 0.24 6.03 5.43
CA LEU A 69 -0.26 6.70 6.63
C LEU A 69 -0.61 5.71 7.74
N PHE A 70 -1.38 4.66 7.42
CA PHE A 70 -1.76 3.65 8.40
C PHE A 70 -0.58 2.80 8.86
N ASP A 71 0.34 2.44 7.96
CA ASP A 71 1.53 1.65 8.30
C ASP A 71 2.50 2.42 9.21
N TRP A 72 2.58 3.75 9.05
CA TRP A 72 3.38 4.62 9.91
C TRP A 72 2.76 4.81 11.32
N SER A 73 1.43 4.77 11.43
CA SER A 73 0.73 5.00 12.68
C SER A 73 1.04 3.90 13.72
N GLU A 74 1.47 4.29 14.92
CA GLU A 74 1.73 3.37 16.03
C GLU A 74 0.44 2.79 16.65
N SER A 75 -0.71 3.43 16.40
CA SER A 75 -2.02 2.96 16.85
C SER A 75 -2.64 1.91 15.92
N VAL A 76 -2.13 1.74 14.70
CA VAL A 76 -2.59 0.67 13.79
C VAL A 76 -1.85 -0.62 14.12
N LEU A 77 -2.59 -1.73 14.18
CA LEU A 77 -2.11 -3.07 14.54
C LEU A 77 -2.05 -4.01 13.34
N ASP A 78 -3.10 -4.00 12.52
CA ASP A 78 -3.18 -4.79 11.29
C ASP A 78 -3.80 -3.97 10.16
N ILE A 79 -3.42 -4.29 8.94
CA ILE A 79 -3.92 -3.68 7.71
C ILE A 79 -4.26 -4.85 6.79
N ARG A 80 -5.52 -4.99 6.40
CA ARG A 80 -5.99 -6.05 5.50
C ARG A 80 -6.57 -5.40 4.25
N GLU A 81 -5.75 -5.31 3.21
CA GLU A 81 -6.11 -4.67 1.95
C GLU A 81 -7.00 -5.57 1.09
N GLN A 82 -7.82 -4.95 0.23
CA GLN A 82 -8.69 -5.65 -0.72
C GLN A 82 -9.54 -6.73 -0.01
N PHE A 83 -10.16 -6.33 1.10
CA PHE A 83 -10.91 -7.22 1.99
C PHE A 83 -12.24 -7.63 1.35
N PRO A 84 -12.48 -8.92 1.08
CA PRO A 84 -13.68 -9.36 0.40
C PRO A 84 -14.90 -9.27 1.31
N LEU A 85 -16.00 -8.76 0.75
CA LEU A 85 -17.30 -8.78 1.39
C LEU A 85 -17.99 -10.11 1.10
N ILE A 86 -18.71 -10.66 2.08
CA ILE A 86 -19.46 -11.91 1.90
C ILE A 86 -20.53 -11.67 0.82
N ARG A 87 -20.39 -12.39 -0.30
CA ARG A 87 -21.19 -12.14 -1.52
C ARG A 87 -22.69 -12.29 -1.30
N ASP A 88 -23.09 -13.22 -0.46
CA ASP A 88 -24.51 -13.43 -0.15
C ASP A 88 -25.08 -12.27 0.69
N ASP A 89 -24.31 -11.73 1.64
CA ASP A 89 -24.70 -10.51 2.37
C ASP A 89 -24.88 -9.33 1.39
N THR A 90 -23.94 -9.11 0.48
CA THR A 90 -24.02 -7.99 -0.48
C THR A 90 -25.17 -8.14 -1.47
N ARG A 91 -25.53 -9.37 -1.86
CA ARG A 91 -26.72 -9.65 -2.69
C ARG A 91 -28.02 -9.35 -1.96
N ILE A 92 -28.13 -9.77 -0.70
CA ILE A 92 -29.30 -9.49 0.14
C ILE A 92 -29.47 -7.98 0.32
N ILE A 93 -28.37 -7.27 0.60
CA ILE A 93 -28.36 -5.82 0.71
C ILE A 93 -28.81 -5.18 -0.62
N ALA A 94 -28.23 -5.60 -1.74
CA ALA A 94 -28.58 -5.09 -3.06
C ALA A 94 -30.08 -5.24 -3.38
N GLN A 95 -30.65 -6.41 -3.07
CA GLN A 95 -32.08 -6.63 -3.24
C GLN A 95 -32.92 -5.73 -2.32
N ARG A 96 -32.54 -5.59 -1.04
CA ARG A 96 -33.27 -4.80 -0.05
C ARG A 96 -33.26 -3.31 -0.37
N GLU A 97 -32.11 -2.78 -0.76
CA GLU A 97 -31.91 -1.35 -1.08
C GLU A 97 -32.33 -1.00 -2.52
N GLY A 98 -32.73 -1.98 -3.34
CA GLY A 98 -33.11 -1.76 -4.73
C GLY A 98 -31.93 -1.38 -5.65
N ILE A 99 -30.70 -1.72 -5.25
CA ILE A 99 -29.47 -1.42 -5.99
C ILE A 99 -29.09 -2.63 -6.83
N LYS A 100 -28.73 -2.44 -8.10
CA LYS A 100 -28.23 -3.54 -8.93
C LYS A 100 -26.88 -4.04 -8.40
N HIS A 101 -26.78 -5.32 -8.07
CA HIS A 101 -25.51 -5.91 -7.62
C HIS A 101 -24.41 -5.80 -8.71
N PRO A 102 -23.14 -5.56 -8.37
CA PRO A 102 -22.05 -5.56 -9.34
C PRO A 102 -21.89 -6.92 -10.05
N VAL A 103 -21.82 -6.90 -11.39
CA VAL A 103 -21.76 -8.10 -12.24
C VAL A 103 -20.67 -7.94 -13.30
N THR A 104 -19.93 -9.00 -13.59
CA THR A 104 -19.08 -9.13 -14.78
C THR A 104 -19.49 -10.38 -15.56
N GLN A 105 -19.76 -10.24 -16.86
CA GLN A 105 -20.15 -11.36 -17.76
C GLN A 105 -21.22 -12.31 -17.19
N GLY A 106 -22.22 -11.75 -16.49
CA GLY A 106 -23.33 -12.53 -15.91
C GLY A 106 -23.03 -13.16 -14.53
N VAL A 107 -21.83 -12.96 -13.97
CA VAL A 107 -21.44 -13.42 -12.64
C VAL A 107 -21.41 -12.25 -11.66
N ASP A 108 -22.06 -12.40 -10.51
CA ASP A 108 -22.00 -11.44 -9.41
C ASP A 108 -20.56 -11.37 -8.85
N LEU A 109 -20.03 -10.16 -8.75
CA LEU A 109 -18.69 -9.95 -8.23
C LEU A 109 -18.64 -10.12 -6.72
N VAL A 110 -17.54 -10.67 -6.21
CA VAL A 110 -17.19 -10.46 -4.80
C VAL A 110 -16.68 -9.03 -4.67
N MET A 111 -17.47 -8.18 -4.00
CA MET A 111 -17.08 -6.81 -3.68
C MET A 111 -15.94 -6.82 -2.67
N THR A 112 -15.13 -5.76 -2.66
CA THR A 112 -14.02 -5.58 -1.73
C THR A 112 -14.05 -4.18 -1.14
N THR A 113 -13.57 -4.07 0.09
CA THR A 113 -13.16 -2.80 0.70
C THR A 113 -11.65 -2.67 0.58
N ASP A 114 -11.16 -1.49 0.23
CA ASP A 114 -9.73 -1.28 0.00
C ASP A 114 -8.88 -1.58 1.24
N PHE A 115 -9.32 -1.20 2.45
CA PHE A 115 -8.65 -1.59 3.70
C PHE A 115 -9.62 -1.89 4.84
N LEU A 116 -9.41 -3.02 5.52
CA LEU A 116 -9.90 -3.26 6.87
C LEU A 116 -8.76 -3.07 7.86
N ILE A 117 -8.92 -2.15 8.79
CA ILE A 117 -7.88 -1.74 9.73
C ILE A 117 -8.26 -2.22 11.13
N ASP A 118 -7.33 -2.91 11.80
CA ASP A 118 -7.39 -3.17 13.23
C ASP A 118 -6.46 -2.18 13.96
N ALA A 119 -6.97 -1.53 15.00
CA ALA A 119 -6.26 -0.45 15.66
C ALA A 119 -6.57 -0.38 17.17
N LYS A 120 -5.86 0.50 17.84
CA LYS A 120 -6.13 0.95 19.21
C LYS A 120 -6.38 2.46 19.22
N ASP A 121 -6.71 2.98 20.39
CA ASP A 121 -6.86 4.42 20.64
C ASP A 121 -5.73 5.24 19.96
N PRO A 122 -6.06 6.34 19.25
CA PRO A 122 -7.36 7.04 19.21
C PRO A 122 -8.36 6.54 18.16
N PHE A 123 -8.06 5.44 17.45
CA PHE A 123 -8.98 4.88 16.46
C PHE A 123 -9.99 3.93 17.11
N PRO A 124 -11.15 3.70 16.46
CA PRO A 124 -11.96 2.52 16.75
C PRO A 124 -11.12 1.24 16.65
N ALA A 125 -11.48 0.23 17.45
CA ALA A 125 -10.75 -1.04 17.48
C ALA A 125 -10.64 -1.71 16.09
N GLN A 126 -11.66 -1.50 15.25
CA GLN A 126 -11.66 -1.92 13.85
C GLN A 126 -12.48 -0.92 13.02
N PHE A 127 -12.03 -0.61 11.81
CA PHE A 127 -12.76 0.24 10.87
C PHE A 127 -12.39 -0.10 9.41
N ALA A 128 -13.33 0.15 8.51
CA ALA A 128 -13.21 -0.09 7.08
C ALA A 128 -12.99 1.22 6.33
N VAL A 129 -12.09 1.20 5.35
CA VAL A 129 -11.72 2.35 4.54
C VAL A 129 -11.86 1.99 3.08
N GLN A 130 -12.68 2.76 2.36
CA GLN A 130 -12.72 2.73 0.91
C GLN A 130 -11.98 3.94 0.36
N VAL A 131 -11.12 3.73 -0.63
CA VAL A 131 -10.36 4.78 -1.30
C VAL A 131 -11.05 5.13 -2.61
N LYS A 132 -11.26 6.43 -2.86
CA LYS A 132 -11.87 6.88 -4.10
C LYS A 132 -11.49 8.31 -4.45
N TYR A 133 -11.11 8.54 -5.70
CA TYR A 133 -10.93 9.91 -6.19
C TYR A 133 -12.25 10.68 -6.18
N GLN A 134 -12.22 11.95 -5.80
CA GLN A 134 -13.42 12.79 -5.69
C GLN A 134 -14.20 12.86 -7.01
N GLU A 135 -13.50 12.88 -8.15
CA GLU A 135 -14.11 12.86 -9.48
C GLU A 135 -15.03 11.64 -9.69
N SER A 136 -14.73 10.51 -9.05
CA SER A 136 -15.51 9.27 -9.18
C SER A 136 -16.92 9.38 -8.58
N PHE A 137 -17.14 10.32 -7.66
CA PHE A 137 -18.45 10.55 -7.06
C PHE A 137 -19.44 11.21 -8.02
N LYS A 138 -19.00 11.68 -9.19
CA LYS A 138 -19.90 12.16 -10.24
C LYS A 138 -20.63 11.02 -10.96
N ASP A 139 -20.15 9.79 -10.85
CA ASP A 139 -20.78 8.60 -11.41
C ASP A 139 -21.81 8.02 -10.42
N PRO A 140 -23.12 8.05 -10.74
CA PRO A 140 -24.15 7.47 -9.86
C PRO A 140 -23.93 5.99 -9.57
N ARG A 141 -23.37 5.24 -10.53
CA ARG A 141 -23.09 3.82 -10.34
C ARG A 141 -21.98 3.59 -9.32
N THR A 142 -21.05 4.53 -9.18
CA THR A 142 -20.04 4.49 -8.13
C THR A 142 -20.69 4.73 -6.77
N ILE A 143 -21.59 5.71 -6.65
CA ILE A 143 -22.33 5.98 -5.41
C ILE A 143 -23.13 4.74 -4.96
N GLU A 144 -23.86 4.12 -5.88
CA GLU A 144 -24.62 2.89 -5.60
C GLU A 144 -23.75 1.78 -5.00
N LYS A 145 -22.55 1.55 -5.57
CA LYS A 145 -21.62 0.53 -5.06
C LYS A 145 -21.07 0.89 -3.68
N LEU A 146 -20.76 2.16 -3.46
CA LEU A 146 -20.31 2.65 -2.16
C LEU A 146 -21.40 2.50 -1.10
N ASP A 147 -22.67 2.73 -1.46
CA ASP A 147 -23.77 2.59 -0.51
C ASP A 147 -24.04 1.13 -0.12
N LEU A 148 -23.87 0.18 -1.06
CA LEU A 148 -23.89 -1.26 -0.75
C LEU A 148 -22.81 -1.63 0.27
N GLU A 149 -21.59 -1.15 0.06
CA GLU A 149 -20.44 -1.38 0.95
C GLU A 149 -20.67 -0.74 2.33
N ARG A 150 -21.14 0.51 2.36
CA ARG A 150 -21.52 1.20 3.60
C ARG A 150 -22.57 0.41 4.38
N CYS A 151 -23.62 -0.08 3.71
CA CYS A 151 -24.66 -0.90 4.32
C CYS A 151 -24.11 -2.22 4.86
N TYR A 152 -23.16 -2.85 4.17
CA TYR A 152 -22.51 -4.08 4.61
C TYR A 152 -21.78 -3.89 5.94
N TRP A 153 -20.94 -2.85 6.06
CA TRP A 153 -20.20 -2.59 7.29
C TRP A 153 -21.09 -2.09 8.42
N GLN A 154 -22.11 -1.29 8.10
CA GLN A 154 -23.11 -0.86 9.08
C GLN A 154 -23.81 -2.04 9.75
N GLN A 155 -24.17 -3.10 9.00
CA GLN A 155 -24.78 -4.31 9.57
C GLN A 155 -23.84 -5.06 10.52
N LYS A 156 -22.53 -4.92 10.36
CA LYS A 156 -21.52 -5.54 11.22
C LYS A 156 -21.11 -4.65 12.39
N GLY A 157 -21.67 -3.44 12.51
CA GLY A 157 -21.32 -2.47 13.54
C GLY A 157 -19.90 -1.92 13.41
N ILE A 158 -19.28 -2.03 12.23
CA ILE A 158 -17.92 -1.57 11.96
C ILE A 158 -18.00 -0.21 11.27
N PRO A 159 -17.35 0.84 11.79
CA PRO A 159 -17.27 2.13 11.11
C PRO A 159 -16.68 1.99 9.71
N TRP A 160 -17.31 2.65 8.74
CA TRP A 160 -16.84 2.71 7.35
C TRP A 160 -16.66 4.16 6.94
N VAL A 161 -15.52 4.45 6.34
CA VAL A 161 -15.16 5.80 5.88
C VAL A 161 -14.62 5.75 4.46
N THR A 162 -14.77 6.86 3.74
CA THR A 162 -14.12 7.04 2.44
C THR A 162 -12.95 8.00 2.59
N ILE A 163 -11.84 7.68 1.93
CA ILE A 163 -10.69 8.58 1.78
C ILE A 163 -10.53 8.96 0.32
N THR A 164 -10.37 10.26 0.09
CA THR A 164 -10.13 10.85 -1.22
C THR A 164 -8.73 11.47 -1.30
N GLU A 165 -8.34 11.89 -2.48
CA GLU A 165 -7.12 12.67 -2.69
C GLU A 165 -7.13 14.01 -1.92
N GLN A 166 -8.28 14.53 -1.52
CA GLN A 166 -8.36 15.76 -0.72
C GLN A 166 -7.97 15.54 0.74
N ASP A 167 -8.15 14.32 1.25
CA ASP A 167 -7.80 13.94 2.61
C ASP A 167 -6.30 13.62 2.78
N ILE A 168 -5.58 13.54 1.65
CA ILE A 168 -4.14 13.27 1.62
C ILE A 168 -3.38 14.58 1.45
N ASP A 169 -2.52 14.88 2.43
CA ASP A 169 -1.64 16.05 2.39
C ASP A 169 -0.78 16.07 1.10
N VAL A 170 -0.65 17.25 0.50
CA VAL A 170 0.16 17.48 -0.71
C VAL A 170 1.59 16.96 -0.54
N GLN A 171 2.16 17.07 0.65
CA GLN A 171 3.51 16.61 0.96
C GLN A 171 3.66 15.10 0.84
N ILE A 172 2.63 14.33 1.21
CA ILE A 172 2.63 12.87 1.06
C ILE A 172 2.69 12.52 -0.43
N ARG A 173 1.87 13.19 -1.25
CA ARG A 173 1.88 12.99 -2.71
C ARG A 173 3.25 13.34 -3.31
N LYS A 174 3.85 14.47 -2.91
CA LYS A 174 5.20 14.85 -3.34
C LYS A 174 6.25 13.83 -2.93
N ASN A 175 6.15 13.25 -1.74
CA ASN A 175 7.09 12.22 -1.28
C ASN A 175 6.90 10.91 -2.05
N ILE A 176 5.66 10.51 -2.36
CA ILE A 176 5.38 9.34 -3.20
C ILE A 176 5.90 9.56 -4.62
N GLU A 177 5.65 10.72 -5.20
CA GLU A 177 6.21 11.09 -6.49
C GLU A 177 7.75 11.09 -6.43
N TRP A 178 8.36 11.66 -5.39
CA TRP A 178 9.81 11.63 -5.24
C TRP A 178 10.34 10.20 -5.07
N LEU A 179 9.69 9.32 -4.33
CA LEU A 179 10.14 7.93 -4.16
C LEU A 179 9.99 7.13 -5.47
N TYR A 180 8.82 7.24 -6.12
CA TYR A 180 8.38 6.33 -7.19
C TYR A 180 8.23 7.00 -8.58
N SER A 181 8.76 8.22 -8.79
CA SER A 181 8.66 8.99 -10.06
C SER A 181 9.31 8.30 -11.26
N VAL A 182 10.38 7.57 -11.01
CA VAL A 182 11.02 6.70 -11.98
C VAL A 182 10.60 5.30 -11.55
N LYS A 183 10.18 4.44 -12.50
CA LYS A 183 10.27 3.00 -12.23
C LYS A 183 11.71 2.82 -11.79
N ILE A 184 11.96 2.62 -10.50
CA ILE A 184 13.26 2.13 -10.05
C ILE A 184 13.44 0.93 -10.95
N ASP A 185 14.37 1.05 -11.91
CA ASP A 185 14.39 0.16 -13.06
C ASP A 185 14.28 -1.27 -12.53
N ASP A 186 13.57 -2.14 -13.24
CA ASP A 186 13.49 -3.59 -13.01
C ASP A 186 14.89 -4.28 -13.06
N ILE A 187 15.96 -3.51 -12.86
CA ILE A 187 17.39 -3.80 -12.88
C ILE A 187 18.08 -3.20 -11.64
N THR A 188 17.36 -2.89 -10.55
CA THR A 188 18.06 -2.82 -9.25
C THR A 188 18.15 -4.22 -8.71
N SER A 189 19.19 -4.95 -9.12
CA SER A 189 19.40 -6.32 -8.65
C SER A 189 19.37 -6.37 -7.13
N THR A 190 18.77 -7.41 -6.56
CA THR A 190 18.88 -7.77 -5.14
C THR A 190 20.29 -7.56 -4.56
N LYS A 191 21.32 -7.77 -5.39
CA LYS A 191 22.72 -7.53 -5.06
C LYS A 191 23.01 -6.06 -4.72
N GLN A 192 22.56 -5.10 -5.53
CA GLN A 192 22.77 -3.67 -5.26
C GLN A 192 22.07 -3.26 -3.95
N ILE A 193 20.82 -3.70 -3.73
CA ILE A 193 20.11 -3.44 -2.47
C ILE A 193 20.89 -3.99 -1.28
N SER A 194 21.41 -5.22 -1.38
CA SER A 194 22.20 -5.85 -0.32
C SER A 194 23.51 -5.11 -0.04
N GLU A 195 24.23 -4.68 -1.09
CA GLU A 195 25.48 -3.92 -0.97
C GLU A 195 25.22 -2.55 -0.32
N THR A 196 24.18 -1.83 -0.77
CA THR A 196 23.77 -0.56 -0.19
C THR A 196 23.37 -0.71 1.28
N MET A 197 22.60 -1.75 1.63
CA MET A 197 22.20 -2.01 3.02
C MET A 197 23.35 -2.37 3.95
N ALA A 198 24.40 -3.02 3.44
CA ALA A 198 25.56 -3.39 4.23
C ALA A 198 26.41 -2.18 4.65
N PHE A 199 26.40 -1.11 3.83
CA PHE A 199 27.29 0.04 4.00
C PHE A 199 26.57 1.29 4.48
N LEU A 200 25.50 1.70 3.80
CA LEU A 200 24.92 3.03 3.92
C LEU A 200 24.43 3.36 5.34
N PRO A 201 23.74 2.46 6.08
CA PRO A 201 23.30 2.75 7.45
C PRO A 201 24.45 3.14 8.39
N ALA A 202 25.59 2.43 8.31
CA ALA A 202 26.77 2.74 9.12
C ALA A 202 27.46 4.04 8.67
N ALA A 203 27.46 4.32 7.37
CA ALA A 203 28.02 5.55 6.82
C ALA A 203 27.23 6.78 7.26
N VAL A 204 25.89 6.73 7.22
CA VAL A 204 25.03 7.87 7.61
C VAL A 204 24.93 8.05 9.13
N ALA A 205 25.13 7.00 9.93
CA ALA A 205 24.93 7.06 11.39
C ALA A 205 25.77 8.16 12.09
N ARG A 206 26.95 8.48 11.56
CA ARG A 206 27.82 9.56 12.09
C ARG A 206 27.30 10.97 11.80
N PHE A 207 26.24 11.10 11.01
CA PHE A 207 25.61 12.35 10.57
C PHE A 207 24.16 12.46 11.04
N SER A 208 23.82 11.89 12.21
CA SER A 208 22.43 11.80 12.71
C SER A 208 21.68 13.14 12.69
N GLU A 209 22.36 14.23 13.03
CA GLU A 209 21.79 15.58 13.10
C GLU A 209 21.77 16.36 11.79
N PHE A 210 22.46 15.87 10.76
CA PHE A 210 22.54 16.52 9.46
C PHE A 210 21.28 16.27 8.67
N SER A 211 20.94 17.20 7.78
CA SER A 211 19.93 16.94 6.76
C SER A 211 20.34 15.75 5.91
N VAL A 212 19.37 15.01 5.39
CA VAL A 212 19.61 13.90 4.45
C VAL A 212 20.49 14.35 3.29
N ILE A 213 20.22 15.53 2.74
CA ILE A 213 20.96 16.07 1.59
C ILE A 213 22.43 16.31 1.95
N ASP A 214 22.70 16.92 3.10
CA ASP A 214 24.06 17.25 3.50
C ASP A 214 24.85 16.01 3.92
N ALA A 215 24.21 15.07 4.63
CA ALA A 215 24.80 13.79 4.98
C ALA A 215 25.20 12.99 3.71
N CYS A 216 24.31 12.91 2.72
CA CYS A 216 24.61 12.22 1.45
C CYS A 216 25.79 12.89 0.71
N LYS A 217 25.84 14.23 0.65
CA LYS A 217 26.99 14.94 0.05
C LYS A 217 28.31 14.66 0.78
N HIS A 218 28.28 14.61 2.11
CA HIS A 218 29.46 14.28 2.90
C HIS A 218 29.95 12.85 2.64
N ILE A 219 29.04 11.89 2.45
CA ILE A 219 29.38 10.51 2.11
C ILE A 219 29.95 10.44 0.70
N ASP A 220 29.32 11.10 -0.28
CA ASP A 220 29.81 11.12 -1.66
C ASP A 220 31.26 11.63 -1.71
N LEU A 221 31.56 12.72 -0.99
CA LEU A 221 32.91 13.27 -0.89
C LEU A 221 33.89 12.35 -0.14
N ALA A 222 33.47 11.74 0.97
CA ALA A 222 34.35 10.94 1.81
C ALA A 222 34.76 9.60 1.17
N TYR A 223 33.93 9.07 0.26
CA TYR A 223 34.15 7.79 -0.42
C TYR A 223 34.41 7.95 -1.93
N GLU A 224 34.68 9.19 -2.39
CA GLU A 224 34.96 9.51 -3.81
C GLU A 224 33.88 9.00 -4.78
N LEU A 225 32.61 9.07 -4.36
CA LEU A 225 31.47 8.67 -5.18
C LEU A 225 31.03 9.81 -6.11
N GLU A 226 30.26 9.47 -7.14
CA GLU A 226 29.58 10.47 -7.97
C GLU A 226 28.63 11.31 -7.11
N LEU A 227 28.62 12.63 -7.33
CA LEU A 227 27.72 13.54 -6.63
C LEU A 227 26.25 13.10 -6.78
N GLY A 228 25.60 12.84 -5.66
CA GLY A 228 24.21 12.38 -5.59
C GLY A 228 24.04 10.86 -5.54
N GLN A 229 25.12 10.06 -5.63
CA GLN A 229 25.05 8.60 -5.55
C GLN A 229 24.44 8.14 -4.22
N SER A 230 24.92 8.65 -3.08
CA SER A 230 24.40 8.26 -1.76
C SER A 230 22.92 8.61 -1.57
N LEU A 231 22.46 9.70 -2.20
CA LEU A 231 21.05 10.08 -2.16
C LEU A 231 20.18 9.15 -3.01
N ARG A 232 20.68 8.72 -4.18
CA ARG A 232 20.01 7.70 -5.01
C ARG A 232 19.91 6.37 -4.27
N ASP A 233 20.98 5.96 -3.61
CA ASP A 233 21.04 4.74 -2.82
C ASP A 233 20.09 4.80 -1.62
N LEU A 234 20.06 5.92 -0.89
CA LEU A 234 19.11 6.10 0.21
C LEU A 234 17.66 6.09 -0.28
N ARG A 235 17.37 6.77 -1.40
CA ARG A 235 16.06 6.77 -2.04
C ARG A 235 15.63 5.36 -2.43
N LEU A 236 16.56 4.56 -2.97
CA LEU A 236 16.32 3.16 -3.32
C LEU A 236 15.92 2.34 -2.08
N LEU A 237 16.65 2.48 -0.98
CA LEU A 237 16.28 1.82 0.29
C LEU A 237 14.92 2.31 0.80
N MET A 238 14.61 3.59 0.68
CA MET A 238 13.35 4.16 1.12
C MET A 238 12.15 3.65 0.33
N ALA A 239 12.27 3.59 -0.99
CA ALA A 239 11.21 3.08 -1.87
C ALA A 239 10.95 1.58 -1.64
N ASN A 240 11.99 0.82 -1.28
CA ASN A 240 11.87 -0.59 -0.88
C ASN A 240 11.53 -0.78 0.60
N ARG A 241 11.21 0.29 1.34
CA ARG A 241 10.89 0.25 2.78
C ARG A 241 12.02 -0.30 3.66
N LEU A 242 13.25 -0.39 3.17
CA LEU A 242 14.42 -0.77 3.97
C LEU A 242 14.95 0.39 4.82
N ALA A 243 14.59 1.61 4.44
CA ALA A 243 14.73 2.81 5.25
C ALA A 243 13.35 3.50 5.33
N VAL A 244 12.78 3.68 6.52
CA VAL A 244 11.45 4.27 6.67
C VAL A 244 11.51 5.59 7.42
N PHE A 245 10.63 6.51 7.04
CA PHE A 245 10.50 7.83 7.64
C PHE A 245 9.02 8.24 7.66
N ASP A 246 8.70 9.30 8.40
CA ASP A 246 7.35 9.86 8.44
C ASP A 246 7.01 10.47 7.08
N ILE A 247 6.14 9.81 6.31
CA ILE A 247 5.79 10.22 4.96
C ILE A 247 5.17 11.63 4.87
N ARG A 248 4.76 12.20 6.00
CA ARG A 248 4.22 13.58 6.09
C ARG A 248 5.33 14.63 6.10
N LYS A 249 6.55 14.28 6.49
CA LYS A 249 7.69 15.21 6.53
C LYS A 249 8.32 15.35 5.14
N PRO A 250 8.66 16.58 4.69
CA PRO A 250 9.36 16.74 3.42
C PRO A 250 10.75 16.10 3.43
N VAL A 251 11.08 15.30 2.42
CA VAL A 251 12.36 14.56 2.36
C VAL A 251 13.58 15.48 2.48
N HIS A 252 13.54 16.67 1.87
CA HIS A 252 14.63 17.64 1.92
C HIS A 252 14.84 18.28 3.31
N GLN A 253 13.89 18.10 4.24
CA GLN A 253 13.97 18.60 5.62
C GLN A 253 14.25 17.48 6.63
N LEU A 254 14.27 16.22 6.20
CA LEU A 254 14.57 15.10 7.08
C LEU A 254 16.01 15.20 7.55
N LYS A 255 16.22 14.91 8.83
CA LYS A 255 17.53 14.53 9.35
C LYS A 255 17.76 13.04 9.18
N ILE A 256 19.01 12.59 9.25
CA ILE A 256 19.30 11.15 9.29
C ILE A 256 18.62 10.46 10.48
N ALA A 257 18.52 11.14 11.63
CA ALA A 257 17.82 10.63 12.81
C ALA A 257 16.30 10.40 12.61
N ASP A 258 15.69 11.01 11.60
CA ASP A 258 14.28 10.77 11.25
C ASP A 258 14.08 9.45 10.47
N ILE A 259 15.16 8.80 10.05
CA ILE A 259 15.15 7.60 9.22
C ILE A 259 15.43 6.38 10.09
N LYS A 260 14.53 5.40 10.03
CA LYS A 260 14.71 4.08 10.67
C LYS A 260 15.13 3.07 9.61
N PHE A 261 16.34 2.56 9.70
CA PHE A 261 16.85 1.50 8.84
C PHE A 261 16.43 0.12 9.36
N MET A 262 16.13 -0.78 8.42
CA MET A 262 15.89 -2.19 8.73
C MET A 262 17.20 -2.89 9.08
N GLN A 263 17.14 -3.86 10.00
CA GLN A 263 18.26 -4.75 10.29
C GLN A 263 18.41 -5.80 9.19
N LEU A 264 19.66 -6.12 8.81
CA LEU A 264 19.99 -7.06 7.72
C LEU A 264 19.30 -8.43 7.88
N ASN A 265 19.15 -8.93 9.11
CA ASN A 265 18.50 -10.22 9.41
C ASN A 265 17.00 -10.25 9.03
N GLY A 266 16.38 -9.09 8.79
CA GLY A 266 14.98 -8.97 8.38
C GLY A 266 14.78 -8.92 6.86
N MET A 267 15.83 -9.07 6.05
CA MET A 267 15.78 -8.88 4.60
C MET A 267 15.27 -10.10 3.81
N GLU A 268 15.08 -11.27 4.43
CA GLU A 268 14.61 -12.49 3.75
C GLU A 268 13.37 -12.28 2.86
N PRO A 269 12.32 -11.54 3.27
CA PRO A 269 11.14 -11.33 2.42
C PRO A 269 11.41 -10.53 1.14
N PHE A 270 12.47 -9.71 1.12
CA PHE A 270 12.83 -8.87 -0.02
C PHE A 270 13.58 -9.65 -1.11
N LEU A 271 14.30 -10.71 -0.73
CA LEU A 271 14.99 -11.62 -1.67
C LEU A 271 13.99 -12.42 -2.54
N TYR A 272 12.76 -12.60 -2.08
CA TYR A 272 11.72 -13.35 -2.80
C TYR A 272 10.84 -12.49 -3.71
N VAL A 273 11.00 -11.16 -3.69
CA VAL A 273 10.19 -10.24 -4.53
C VAL A 273 10.55 -10.37 -6.01
N GLU A 274 11.79 -10.76 -6.34
CA GLU A 274 12.24 -10.96 -7.73
C GLU A 274 11.71 -12.26 -8.39
N ASN A 275 11.18 -13.22 -7.61
CA ASN A 275 10.84 -14.56 -8.12
C ASN A 275 9.32 -14.87 -8.25
N GLN A 276 8.42 -13.88 -8.13
CA GLN A 276 6.98 -14.07 -8.33
C GLN A 276 6.31 -12.90 -9.03
#